data_AF-A0A0N0NKV8-F1
#
_entry.id   AF-A0A0N0NKV8-F1
#
_cell.length_a   1.000
_cell.length_b   1.000
_cell.length_c   1.000
_cell.angle_alpha   90.00
_cell.angle_beta   90.00
_cell.angle_gamma   90.00
#
_symmetry.space_group_name_H-M   'P 1'
#
loop_
_entity.id
_entity.type
_entity.pdbx_description
1 polymer ?
#
loop_
_entity_poly.entity_id
_entity_poly.type
_entity_poly.pdbx_seq_one_letter_code
_entity_poly.pdbx_strand_id
1 'polypeptide(L)'
;MLAILISLVPVFFRLMGKVAGKPTLSAVELRCHESFFWFQVLQVFLVTTLTSAASSAVPSIIKDPSGIPNLLAQSIPRASNFYVSYIILQGLTFAAGTLVQIAGLVLFYVLGRLLDSTPRKMYNRWYNLASLGWGTVYPFQEILIVVAVTYAPIAPLVLGFATIGLCLYYVAYRYNLLFVQTSIIDTKGLSYAKALNHTLVGCYLGVVCLIGLTAIQYAAPALFLSIILLVVMVLYHMSLKSAMEPLIHYLPRSLEAEEAALLAGLNDASGIQTPESKGLTSYERSVNGAVNQKHGKVSLFKRWLRPDIYCNYDAMRKLIPHDFVDIHYTPEQARDAFQHPSVTDTVPLLWVPRDEMGVSRQECLHTNKVTPMTDEGAYFNEKGKIVWNRESDERPPIYEEKVYY
;
A
#
# COMPACT_ATOMS: atom_id res chain seq x y z
N MET A 1 -20.85 5.20 15.83
CA MET A 1 -20.69 6.53 15.19
C MET A 1 -19.23 6.87 14.87
N LEU A 2 -18.27 6.78 15.81
CA LEU A 2 -16.86 7.12 15.57
C LEU A 2 -16.21 6.34 14.41
N ALA A 3 -16.48 5.04 14.29
CA ALA A 3 -15.93 4.20 13.22
C ALA A 3 -16.38 4.62 11.80
N ILE A 4 -17.61 5.15 11.67
CA ILE A 4 -18.16 5.63 10.38
C ILE A 4 -17.51 6.97 10.00
N LEU A 5 -17.26 7.84 10.99
CA LEU A 5 -16.53 9.09 10.76
C LEU A 5 -15.10 8.79 10.28
N ILE A 6 -14.39 7.87 10.97
CA ILE A 6 -13.02 7.50 10.62
C ILE A 6 -12.95 6.80 9.25
N SER A 7 -13.95 6.00 8.86
CA SER A 7 -13.97 5.38 7.53
C SER A 7 -14.20 6.37 6.40
N LEU A 8 -14.83 7.53 6.68
CA LEU A 8 -15.07 8.59 5.70
C LEU A 8 -13.85 9.50 5.49
N VAL A 9 -13.00 9.66 6.51
CA VAL A 9 -11.83 10.57 6.48
C VAL A 9 -10.91 10.33 5.26
N PRO A 10 -10.52 9.10 4.91
CA PRO A 10 -9.67 8.88 3.75
C PRO A 10 -10.34 9.22 2.42
N VAL A 11 -11.67 9.01 2.32
CA VAL A 11 -12.45 9.41 1.15
C VAL A 11 -12.40 10.93 0.97
N PHE A 12 -12.52 11.67 2.08
CA PHE A 12 -12.38 13.13 2.08
C PHE A 12 -10.97 13.57 1.66
N PHE A 13 -9.90 12.96 2.19
CA PHE A 13 -8.54 13.32 1.81
C PHE A 13 -8.21 12.98 0.35
N ARG A 14 -8.75 11.89 -0.20
CA ARG A 14 -8.65 11.59 -1.63
C ARG A 14 -9.35 12.67 -2.47
N LEU A 15 -10.53 13.12 -2.06
CA LEU A 15 -11.25 14.19 -2.74
C LEU A 15 -10.45 15.51 -2.70
N MET A 16 -9.90 15.88 -1.55
CA MET A 16 -9.02 17.04 -1.43
C MET A 16 -7.77 16.91 -2.31
N GLY A 17 -7.20 15.70 -2.43
CA GLY A 17 -6.07 15.45 -3.32
C GLY A 17 -6.41 15.69 -4.79
N LYS A 18 -7.63 15.34 -5.22
CA LYS A 18 -8.14 15.65 -6.57
C LYS A 18 -8.39 17.15 -6.76
N VAL A 19 -9.02 17.81 -5.79
CA VAL A 19 -9.28 19.26 -5.82
C VAL A 19 -7.98 20.07 -5.84
N ALA A 20 -6.93 19.58 -5.16
CA ALA A 20 -5.60 20.18 -5.18
C ALA A 20 -4.85 20.03 -6.52
N GLY A 21 -5.44 19.36 -7.52
CA GLY A 21 -4.86 19.23 -8.86
C GLY A 21 -3.69 18.26 -8.97
N LYS A 22 -3.64 17.20 -8.15
CA LYS A 22 -2.62 16.16 -8.31
C LYS A 22 -2.82 15.44 -9.66
N PRO A 23 -1.77 15.31 -10.50
CA PRO A 23 -1.92 14.85 -11.88
C PRO A 23 -2.18 13.35 -12.01
N THR A 24 -1.80 12.53 -11.02
CA THR A 24 -1.92 11.07 -11.05
C THR A 24 -2.65 10.52 -9.83
N LEU A 25 -3.31 9.38 -9.99
CA LEU A 25 -3.98 8.68 -8.88
C LEU A 25 -2.98 8.26 -7.79
N SER A 26 -1.76 7.86 -8.17
CA SER A 26 -0.68 7.53 -7.24
C SER A 26 -0.28 8.73 -6.38
N ALA A 27 -0.23 9.94 -6.96
CA ALA A 27 0.05 11.17 -6.21
C ALA A 27 -1.10 11.54 -5.26
N VAL A 28 -2.36 11.27 -5.65
CA VAL A 28 -3.53 11.43 -4.78
C VAL A 28 -3.45 10.46 -3.59
N GLU A 29 -3.12 9.18 -3.82
CA GLU A 29 -2.93 8.20 -2.74
C GLU A 29 -1.80 8.60 -1.79
N LEU A 30 -0.65 9.02 -2.31
CA LEU A 30 0.48 9.46 -1.48
C LEU A 30 0.16 10.72 -0.65
N ARG A 31 -0.72 11.60 -1.15
CA ARG A 31 -1.20 12.77 -0.39
C ARG A 31 -2.22 12.37 0.67
N CYS A 32 -3.13 11.44 0.33
CA CYS A 32 -4.08 10.88 1.27
C CYS A 32 -3.35 10.17 2.42
N HIS A 33 -2.34 9.36 2.10
CA HIS A 33 -1.47 8.68 3.05
C HIS A 33 -0.92 9.66 4.10
N GLU A 34 -0.25 10.71 3.65
CA GLU A 34 0.38 11.70 4.52
C GLU A 34 -0.63 12.45 5.39
N SER A 35 -1.74 12.89 4.81
CA SER A 35 -2.76 13.65 5.55
C SER A 35 -3.45 12.76 6.58
N PHE A 36 -3.72 11.51 6.22
CA PHE A 36 -4.36 10.55 7.11
C PHE A 36 -3.42 10.09 8.22
N PHE A 37 -2.12 9.95 7.96
CA PHE A 37 -1.12 9.69 9.01
C PHE A 37 -1.14 10.78 10.09
N TRP A 38 -1.04 12.06 9.70
CA TRP A 38 -1.07 13.15 10.68
C TRP A 38 -2.39 13.23 11.46
N PHE A 39 -3.50 12.97 10.78
CA PHE A 39 -4.80 12.84 11.45
C PHE A 39 -4.80 11.72 12.49
N GLN A 40 -4.24 10.54 12.17
CA GLN A 40 -4.14 9.42 13.11
C GLN A 40 -3.23 9.74 14.30
N VAL A 41 -2.09 10.40 14.08
CA VAL A 41 -1.21 10.85 15.17
C VAL A 41 -1.95 11.81 16.11
N LEU A 42 -2.69 12.77 15.57
CA LEU A 42 -3.47 13.70 16.40
C LEU A 42 -4.60 12.98 17.15
N GLN A 43 -5.41 12.18 16.47
CA GLN A 43 -6.62 11.60 17.05
C GLN A 43 -6.33 10.40 17.96
N VAL A 44 -5.51 9.46 17.51
CA VAL A 44 -5.28 8.19 18.21
C VAL A 44 -4.15 8.31 19.21
N PHE A 45 -3.10 9.09 18.91
CA PHE A 45 -2.02 9.26 19.87
C PHE A 45 -2.27 10.47 20.79
N LEU A 46 -2.34 11.68 20.26
CA LEU A 46 -2.39 12.89 21.08
C LEU A 46 -3.71 12.99 21.87
N VAL A 47 -4.85 13.04 21.18
CA VAL A 47 -6.17 13.20 21.81
C VAL A 47 -6.48 12.06 22.77
N THR A 48 -6.11 10.82 22.46
CA THR A 48 -6.40 9.68 23.35
C THR A 48 -5.49 9.65 24.57
N THR A 49 -4.20 10.00 24.43
CA THR A 49 -3.30 10.20 25.59
C THR A 49 -3.81 11.33 26.48
N LEU A 50 -4.22 12.46 25.89
CA LEU A 50 -4.85 13.54 26.63
C LEU A 50 -6.17 13.11 27.25
N THR A 51 -7.00 12.31 26.58
CA THR A 51 -8.32 11.90 27.10
C THR A 51 -8.18 10.92 28.27
N SER A 52 -7.23 9.99 28.17
CA SER A 52 -6.85 9.10 29.27
C SER A 52 -6.29 9.86 30.48
N ALA A 53 -5.73 11.06 30.27
CA ALA A 53 -5.37 12.02 31.32
C ALA A 53 -6.59 12.82 31.82
N ALA A 54 -7.44 13.23 30.87
CA ALA A 54 -8.49 14.24 30.96
C ALA A 54 -9.64 13.85 31.89
N SER A 55 -10.00 12.57 31.98
CA SER A 55 -11.05 12.13 32.92
C SER A 55 -10.74 12.51 34.37
N SER A 56 -9.45 12.69 34.71
CA SER A 56 -8.99 13.25 35.99
C SER A 56 -8.50 14.70 35.93
N ALA A 57 -8.22 15.24 34.74
CA ALA A 57 -7.49 16.50 34.54
C ALA A 57 -8.29 17.64 33.89
N VAL A 58 -9.46 17.40 33.28
CA VAL A 58 -10.29 18.45 32.64
C VAL A 58 -10.67 19.59 33.59
N PRO A 59 -11.09 19.32 34.85
CA PRO A 59 -11.35 20.40 35.80
C PRO A 59 -10.10 21.23 36.12
N SER A 60 -8.92 20.60 36.08
CA SER A 60 -7.62 21.19 36.38
C SER A 60 -7.05 21.99 35.20
N ILE A 61 -7.31 21.56 33.96
CA ILE A 61 -6.85 22.23 32.72
C ILE A 61 -7.65 23.51 32.45
N ILE A 62 -8.97 23.48 32.74
CA ILE A 62 -9.82 24.68 32.63
C ILE A 62 -9.42 25.75 33.66
N LYS A 63 -8.93 25.32 34.82
CA LYS A 63 -8.51 26.23 35.90
C LYS A 63 -7.07 26.70 35.77
N ASP A 64 -6.18 25.89 35.20
CA ASP A 64 -4.76 26.23 35.09
C ASP A 64 -4.11 25.69 33.79
N PRO A 65 -4.22 26.43 32.67
CA PRO A 65 -3.64 26.03 31.38
C PRO A 65 -2.10 25.99 31.40
N SER A 66 -1.47 26.59 32.41
CA SER A 66 -0.01 26.55 32.62
C SER A 66 0.50 25.17 33.05
N GLY A 67 -0.37 24.31 33.62
CA GLY A 67 -0.03 22.98 34.14
C GLY A 67 -0.10 21.84 33.12
N ILE A 68 -0.47 22.12 31.86
CA ILE A 68 -0.64 21.11 30.80
C ILE A 68 0.60 20.23 30.60
N PRO A 69 1.84 20.76 30.55
CA PRO A 69 3.04 19.93 30.37
C PRO A 69 3.23 18.93 31.52
N ASN A 70 2.97 19.35 32.75
CA ASN A 70 3.07 18.49 33.93
C ASN A 70 1.99 17.39 33.95
N LEU A 71 0.76 17.73 33.55
CA LEU A 71 -0.33 16.77 33.43
C LEU A 71 -0.08 15.73 32.31
N LEU A 72 0.50 16.16 31.18
CA LEU A 72 0.85 15.26 30.08
C LEU A 72 1.86 14.21 30.55
N ALA A 73 2.95 14.63 31.18
CA ALA A 73 4.03 13.72 31.55
C ALA A 73 3.67 12.79 32.73
N GLN A 74 2.72 13.14 33.60
CA GLN A 74 2.15 12.18 34.57
C GLN A 74 1.20 11.16 33.91
N SER A 75 0.54 11.54 32.83
CA SER A 75 -0.53 10.74 32.22
C SER A 75 -0.04 9.85 31.09
N ILE A 76 1.08 10.21 30.45
CA ILE A 76 1.73 9.40 29.41
C ILE A 76 2.04 7.98 29.93
N PRO A 77 2.66 7.78 31.11
CA PRO A 77 2.88 6.43 31.65
C PRO A 77 1.59 5.70 31.99
N ARG A 78 0.57 6.38 32.54
CA ARG A 78 -0.72 5.75 32.88
C ARG A 78 -1.47 5.25 31.63
N ALA A 79 -1.33 5.97 30.51
CA ALA A 79 -1.92 5.57 29.23
C ALA A 79 -1.27 4.32 28.63
N SER A 80 -0.15 3.81 29.16
CA SER A 80 0.51 2.60 28.63
C SER A 80 -0.42 1.39 28.64
N ASN A 81 -1.23 1.21 29.70
CA ASN A 81 -2.17 0.09 29.81
C ASN A 81 -3.25 0.16 28.72
N PHE A 82 -3.74 1.37 28.44
CA PHE A 82 -4.66 1.59 27.32
C PHE A 82 -4.00 1.19 26.00
N TYR A 83 -2.76 1.61 25.75
CA TYR A 83 -2.06 1.28 24.51
C TYR A 83 -1.72 -0.19 24.35
N VAL A 84 -1.42 -0.91 25.43
CA VAL A 84 -1.29 -2.38 25.40
C VAL A 84 -2.59 -3.01 24.90
N SER A 85 -3.72 -2.67 25.52
CA SER A 85 -5.04 -3.19 25.11
C SER A 85 -5.40 -2.77 23.67
N TYR A 86 -5.09 -1.53 23.30
CA TYR A 86 -5.32 -1.01 21.96
C TYR A 86 -4.53 -1.79 20.90
N ILE A 87 -3.24 -2.04 21.12
CA ILE A 87 -2.39 -2.79 20.17
C ILE A 87 -2.88 -4.23 20.02
N ILE A 88 -3.24 -4.88 21.13
CA ILE A 88 -3.77 -6.25 21.09
C ILE A 88 -5.08 -6.30 20.31
N LEU A 89 -6.02 -5.42 20.65
CA LEU A 89 -7.32 -5.35 19.99
C LEU A 89 -7.17 -5.04 18.51
N GLN A 90 -6.41 -4.00 18.18
CA GLN A 90 -6.23 -3.54 16.80
C GLN A 90 -5.47 -4.57 15.97
N GLY A 91 -4.36 -5.10 16.50
CA GLY A 91 -3.55 -6.11 15.83
C GLY A 91 -4.35 -7.38 15.51
N LEU A 92 -5.13 -7.89 16.47
CA LEU A 92 -5.92 -9.10 16.26
C LEU A 92 -7.14 -8.83 15.36
N THR A 93 -7.86 -7.74 15.59
CA THR A 93 -9.09 -7.41 14.85
C THR A 93 -8.80 -7.14 13.38
N PHE A 94 -7.76 -6.39 13.06
CA PHE A 94 -7.44 -6.09 11.67
C PHE A 94 -6.75 -7.27 10.98
N ALA A 95 -5.92 -8.07 11.66
CA ALA A 95 -5.37 -9.28 11.06
C ALA A 95 -6.50 -10.28 10.71
N ALA A 96 -7.46 -10.49 11.63
CA ALA A 96 -8.63 -11.31 11.35
C ALA A 96 -9.53 -10.69 10.25
N GLY A 97 -9.79 -9.38 10.33
CA GLY A 97 -10.65 -8.68 9.37
C GLY A 97 -10.09 -8.66 7.95
N THR A 98 -8.77 -8.53 7.80
CA THR A 98 -8.10 -8.58 6.49
C THR A 98 -8.13 -9.98 5.89
N LEU A 99 -8.05 -11.04 6.71
CA LEU A 99 -8.21 -12.42 6.23
C LEU A 99 -9.65 -12.74 5.81
N VAL A 100 -10.64 -12.33 6.61
CA VAL A 100 -12.06 -12.64 6.35
C VAL A 100 -12.64 -11.79 5.21
N GLN A 101 -12.09 -10.59 4.97
CA GLN A 101 -12.58 -9.64 3.98
C GLN A 101 -14.10 -9.39 4.06
N ILE A 102 -14.60 -9.12 5.27
CA ILE A 102 -16.04 -8.96 5.56
C ILE A 102 -16.74 -8.00 4.57
N ALA A 103 -16.11 -6.87 4.26
CA ALA A 103 -16.67 -5.89 3.33
C ALA A 103 -16.87 -6.49 1.92
N GLY A 104 -15.86 -7.23 1.41
CA GLY A 104 -15.95 -7.94 0.14
C GLY A 104 -17.03 -9.01 0.15
N LEU A 105 -17.11 -9.79 1.24
CA LEU A 105 -18.10 -10.85 1.41
C LEU A 105 -19.54 -10.29 1.40
N VAL A 106 -19.78 -9.21 2.14
CA VAL A 106 -21.10 -8.54 2.20
C VAL A 106 -21.46 -7.92 0.85
N LEU A 107 -20.52 -7.23 0.20
CA LEU A 107 -20.71 -6.66 -1.14
C LEU A 107 -21.00 -7.75 -2.19
N PHE A 108 -20.38 -8.91 -2.07
CA PHE A 108 -20.56 -10.00 -3.01
C PHE A 108 -21.90 -10.71 -2.81
N TYR A 109 -22.26 -11.12 -1.58
CA TYR A 109 -23.48 -11.90 -1.36
C TYR A 109 -24.75 -11.05 -1.21
N VAL A 110 -24.69 -9.98 -0.41
CA VAL A 110 -25.88 -9.15 -0.11
C VAL A 110 -26.16 -8.19 -1.24
N LEU A 111 -25.16 -7.37 -1.62
CA LEU A 111 -25.33 -6.44 -2.72
C LEU A 111 -25.38 -7.19 -4.07
N GLY A 112 -24.79 -8.39 -4.14
CA GLY A 112 -24.99 -9.40 -5.20
C GLY A 112 -26.44 -9.56 -5.56
N ARG A 113 -27.16 -10.09 -4.59
CA ARG A 113 -28.56 -10.46 -4.69
C ARG A 113 -29.50 -9.30 -4.99
N LEU A 114 -29.15 -8.07 -4.58
CA LEU A 114 -30.03 -6.90 -4.71
C LEU A 114 -29.75 -6.04 -5.94
N LEU A 115 -28.50 -5.94 -6.40
CA LEU A 115 -28.08 -4.97 -7.43
C LEU A 115 -27.66 -5.61 -8.77
N ASP A 116 -27.49 -6.93 -8.82
CA ASP A 116 -27.18 -7.64 -10.07
C ASP A 116 -28.43 -7.80 -10.94
N SER A 117 -28.73 -6.75 -11.71
CA SER A 117 -29.84 -6.76 -12.68
C SER A 117 -29.37 -6.97 -14.13
N THR A 118 -28.05 -7.01 -14.38
CA THR A 118 -27.49 -7.09 -15.74
C THR A 118 -26.29 -8.04 -15.78
N PRO A 119 -26.07 -8.81 -16.86
CA PRO A 119 -24.91 -9.71 -16.99
C PRO A 119 -23.56 -9.00 -16.77
N ARG A 120 -23.40 -7.79 -17.32
CA ARG A 120 -22.20 -6.95 -17.13
C ARG A 120 -21.88 -6.66 -15.66
N LYS A 121 -22.89 -6.32 -14.85
CA LYS A 121 -22.70 -6.08 -13.41
C LYS A 121 -22.30 -7.36 -12.66
N MET A 122 -22.91 -8.49 -13.02
CA MET A 122 -22.56 -9.80 -12.45
C MET A 122 -21.11 -10.17 -12.76
N TYR A 123 -20.70 -10.03 -14.02
CA TYR A 123 -19.33 -10.27 -14.45
C TYR A 123 -18.34 -9.33 -13.76
N ASN A 124 -18.59 -8.02 -13.80
CA ASN A 124 -17.70 -7.04 -13.19
C ASN A 124 -17.51 -7.31 -11.69
N ARG A 125 -18.56 -7.72 -10.97
CA ARG A 125 -18.43 -8.06 -9.55
C ARG A 125 -17.65 -9.36 -9.31
N TRP A 126 -17.78 -10.34 -10.20
CA TRP A 126 -17.09 -11.62 -10.05
C TRP A 126 -15.61 -11.55 -10.47
N TYR A 127 -15.31 -10.78 -11.51
CA TYR A 127 -13.96 -10.66 -12.07
C TYR A 127 -13.08 -9.61 -11.34
N ASN A 128 -13.66 -8.50 -10.87
CA ASN A 128 -12.86 -7.47 -10.20
C ASN A 128 -12.48 -7.91 -8.78
N LEU A 129 -11.18 -8.11 -8.57
CA LEU A 129 -10.61 -8.32 -7.23
C LEU A 129 -10.68 -7.03 -6.42
N ALA A 130 -10.75 -7.17 -5.09
CA ALA A 130 -10.71 -6.04 -4.18
C ALA A 130 -9.38 -5.28 -4.34
N SER A 131 -9.47 -3.99 -4.66
CA SER A 131 -8.28 -3.14 -4.74
C SER A 131 -7.88 -2.59 -3.39
N LEU A 132 -6.58 -2.60 -3.11
CA LEU A 132 -6.04 -2.05 -1.87
C LEU A 132 -5.71 -0.57 -2.03
N GLY A 133 -6.38 0.28 -1.25
CA GLY A 133 -6.02 1.69 -1.13
C GLY A 133 -4.81 1.87 -0.22
N TRP A 134 -3.61 2.00 -0.78
CA TRP A 134 -2.38 2.16 0.01
C TRP A 134 -2.43 3.38 0.94
N GLY A 135 -3.04 4.49 0.52
CA GLY A 135 -3.19 5.69 1.35
C GLY A 135 -4.10 5.51 2.56
N THR A 136 -4.91 4.44 2.60
CA THR A 136 -5.71 4.04 3.75
C THR A 136 -5.00 3.02 4.64
N VAL A 137 -4.36 2.02 4.04
CA VAL A 137 -3.81 0.88 4.77
C VAL A 137 -2.56 1.25 5.57
N TYR A 138 -1.65 2.01 4.97
CA TYR A 138 -0.39 2.38 5.62
C TYR A 138 -0.60 3.17 6.92
N PRO A 139 -1.40 4.26 6.97
CA PRO A 139 -1.62 5.02 8.21
C PRO A 139 -2.14 4.20 9.40
N PHE A 140 -3.00 3.22 9.16
CA PHE A 140 -3.51 2.34 10.21
C PHE A 140 -2.43 1.43 10.80
N GLN A 141 -1.46 1.02 10.00
CA GLN A 141 -0.32 0.23 10.46
C GLN A 141 0.75 1.11 11.10
N GLU A 142 1.02 2.28 10.51
CA GLU A 142 2.01 3.24 10.98
C GLU A 142 1.70 3.73 12.39
N ILE A 143 0.43 4.04 12.70
CA ILE A 143 0.08 4.50 14.05
C ILE A 143 0.39 3.44 15.11
N LEU A 144 0.21 2.15 14.79
CA LEU A 144 0.56 1.06 15.71
C LEU A 144 2.07 1.01 15.95
N ILE A 145 2.87 1.19 14.90
CA ILE A 145 4.34 1.25 15.00
C ILE A 145 4.78 2.50 15.78
N VAL A 146 4.21 3.66 15.48
CA VAL A 146 4.50 4.94 16.16
C VAL A 146 4.23 4.83 17.65
N VAL A 147 3.08 4.29 18.05
CA VAL A 147 2.74 4.06 19.46
C VAL A 147 3.74 3.09 20.11
N ALA A 148 4.03 1.96 19.46
CA ALA A 148 4.95 0.97 19.99
C ALA A 148 6.36 1.51 20.23
N VAL A 149 6.89 2.29 19.27
CA VAL A 149 8.21 2.94 19.37
C VAL A 149 8.19 4.03 20.45
N THR A 150 7.14 4.84 20.52
CA THR A 150 7.01 5.92 21.51
C THR A 150 7.01 5.37 22.94
N TYR A 151 6.34 4.23 23.16
CA TYR A 151 6.24 3.60 24.48
C TYR A 151 7.34 2.58 24.78
N ALA A 152 8.20 2.23 23.82
CA ALA A 152 9.29 1.27 24.03
C ALA A 152 10.19 1.60 25.26
N PRO A 153 10.63 2.85 25.49
CA PRO A 153 11.44 3.17 26.66
C PRO A 153 10.65 3.35 27.96
N ILE A 154 9.32 3.49 27.89
CA ILE A 154 8.45 3.74 29.05
C ILE A 154 7.86 2.43 29.58
N ALA A 155 7.32 1.60 28.67
CA ALA A 155 6.65 0.35 28.94
C ALA A 155 7.08 -0.69 27.88
N PRO A 156 8.19 -1.41 28.07
CA PRO A 156 8.76 -2.30 27.06
C PRO A 156 7.83 -3.46 26.68
N LEU A 157 6.87 -3.82 27.53
CA LEU A 157 5.85 -4.82 27.23
C LEU A 157 5.00 -4.47 25.99
N VAL A 158 4.79 -3.18 25.74
CA VAL A 158 4.08 -2.67 24.55
C VAL A 158 4.75 -3.17 23.26
N LEU A 159 6.09 -3.17 23.24
CA LEU A 159 6.89 -3.61 22.09
C LEU A 159 6.71 -5.11 21.83
N GLY A 160 6.60 -5.93 22.88
CA GLY A 160 6.36 -7.37 22.76
C GLY A 160 5.02 -7.67 22.08
N PHE A 161 3.94 -7.06 22.55
CA PHE A 161 2.62 -7.20 21.93
C PHE A 161 2.56 -6.62 20.51
N ALA A 162 3.21 -5.49 20.27
CA ALA A 162 3.32 -4.90 18.94
C ALA A 162 4.01 -5.84 17.95
N THR A 163 5.07 -6.53 18.38
CA THR A 163 5.80 -7.50 17.54
C THR A 163 4.90 -8.67 17.13
N ILE A 164 4.10 -9.21 18.06
CA ILE A 164 3.13 -10.26 17.77
C ILE A 164 2.07 -9.76 16.79
N GLY A 165 1.51 -8.56 17.02
CA GLY A 165 0.52 -7.95 16.13
C GLY A 165 1.05 -7.70 14.70
N LEU A 166 2.27 -7.18 14.58
CA LEU A 166 2.93 -6.96 13.29
C LEU A 166 3.26 -8.28 12.58
N CYS A 167 3.62 -9.34 13.31
CA CYS A 167 3.82 -10.67 12.74
C CYS A 167 2.52 -11.24 12.15
N LEU A 168 1.40 -11.10 12.85
CA LEU A 168 0.09 -11.49 12.34
C LEU A 168 -0.28 -10.68 11.09
N TYR A 169 -0.02 -9.37 11.08
CA TYR A 169 -0.20 -8.57 9.87
C TYR A 169 0.65 -9.05 8.70
N TYR A 170 1.92 -9.37 8.94
CA TYR A 170 2.80 -9.85 7.88
C TYR A 170 2.22 -11.10 7.21
N VAL A 171 1.75 -12.09 8.00
CA VAL A 171 1.14 -13.31 7.46
C VAL A 171 -0.18 -13.00 6.72
N ALA A 172 -1.04 -12.17 7.32
CA ALA A 172 -2.34 -11.83 6.75
C ALA A 172 -2.24 -11.07 5.41
N TYR A 173 -1.37 -10.06 5.34
CA TYR A 173 -1.16 -9.29 4.11
C TYR A 173 -0.38 -10.09 3.07
N ARG A 174 0.58 -10.94 3.47
CA ARG A 174 1.26 -11.81 2.51
C ARG A 174 0.29 -12.74 1.79
N TYR A 175 -0.65 -13.35 2.52
CA TYR A 175 -1.68 -14.18 1.90
C TYR A 175 -2.60 -13.35 0.97
N ASN A 176 -3.10 -12.22 1.46
CA ASN A 176 -4.02 -11.38 0.69
C ASN A 176 -3.40 -10.83 -0.60
N LEU A 177 -2.14 -10.38 -0.55
CA LEU A 177 -1.44 -9.84 -1.72
C LEU A 177 -1.14 -10.90 -2.78
N LEU A 178 -1.00 -12.17 -2.39
CA LEU A 178 -0.71 -13.26 -3.32
C LEU A 178 -1.99 -13.84 -3.97
N PHE A 179 -3.11 -13.89 -3.23
CA PHE A 179 -4.28 -14.67 -3.66
C PHE A 179 -5.58 -13.90 -3.81
N VAL A 180 -5.71 -12.70 -3.24
CA VAL A 180 -7.04 -12.06 -3.11
C VAL A 180 -7.09 -10.62 -3.61
N GLN A 181 -6.00 -9.88 -3.49
CA GLN A 181 -5.97 -8.45 -3.77
C GLN A 181 -5.19 -8.15 -5.04
N THR A 182 -5.63 -7.11 -5.76
CA THR A 182 -4.91 -6.54 -6.89
C THR A 182 -4.57 -5.07 -6.64
N SER A 183 -3.40 -4.63 -7.08
CA SER A 183 -3.04 -3.21 -7.05
C SER A 183 -3.47 -2.57 -8.36
N ILE A 184 -4.44 -1.65 -8.29
CA ILE A 184 -4.84 -0.82 -9.45
C ILE A 184 -3.92 0.41 -9.54
N ILE A 185 -3.54 0.96 -8.38
CA ILE A 185 -2.70 2.15 -8.28
C ILE A 185 -1.30 1.70 -7.86
N ASP A 186 -0.35 1.82 -8.78
CA ASP A 186 1.05 1.58 -8.46
C ASP A 186 1.74 2.86 -7.96
N THR A 187 2.36 2.77 -6.78
CA THR A 187 3.16 3.87 -6.19
C THR A 187 4.66 3.61 -6.29
N LYS A 188 5.10 2.54 -6.98
CA LYS A 188 6.51 2.18 -7.18
C LYS A 188 7.32 2.11 -5.88
N GLY A 189 6.67 1.70 -4.79
CA GLY A 189 7.29 1.63 -3.45
C GLY A 189 7.41 2.96 -2.69
N LEU A 190 6.97 4.09 -3.25
CA LEU A 190 7.03 5.41 -2.58
C LEU A 190 6.25 5.44 -1.27
N SER A 191 5.15 4.68 -1.19
CA SER A 191 4.35 4.57 0.04
C SER A 191 5.18 3.96 1.19
N TYR A 192 6.04 2.98 0.90
CA TYR A 192 6.93 2.39 1.90
C TYR A 192 8.01 3.38 2.37
N ALA A 193 8.65 4.09 1.45
CA ALA A 193 9.65 5.10 1.79
C ALA A 193 9.04 6.22 2.67
N LYS A 194 7.80 6.62 2.39
CA LYS A 194 7.06 7.57 3.23
C LYS A 194 6.76 6.98 4.61
N ALA A 195 6.32 5.73 4.68
CA ALA A 195 6.05 5.04 5.94
C ALA A 195 7.28 4.96 6.86
N LEU A 196 8.46 4.71 6.30
CA LEU A 196 9.72 4.73 7.05
C LEU A 196 10.04 6.12 7.64
N ASN A 197 9.73 7.20 6.92
CA ASN A 197 9.88 8.54 7.50
C ASN A 197 8.86 8.80 8.61
N HIS A 198 7.64 8.27 8.49
CA HIS A 198 6.62 8.36 9.52
C HIS A 198 6.99 7.61 10.81
N THR A 199 7.71 6.47 10.74
CA THR A 199 8.16 5.78 11.96
C THR A 199 9.14 6.63 12.79
N LEU A 200 9.95 7.48 12.14
CA LEU A 200 10.81 8.44 12.83
C LEU A 200 10.02 9.48 13.62
N VAL A 201 8.79 9.81 13.22
CA VAL A 201 7.89 10.66 14.03
C VAL A 201 7.61 9.99 15.37
N GLY A 202 7.45 8.67 15.42
CA GLY A 202 7.32 7.92 16.68
C GLY A 202 8.57 7.99 17.55
N CYS A 203 9.77 7.94 16.95
CA CYS A 203 11.01 8.18 17.69
C CYS A 203 11.06 9.60 18.29
N TYR A 204 10.66 10.63 17.52
CA TYR A 204 10.59 12.00 18.02
C TYR A 204 9.61 12.15 19.18
N LEU A 205 8.41 11.58 19.05
CA LEU A 205 7.41 11.57 20.12
C LEU A 205 7.95 10.85 21.37
N GLY A 206 8.64 9.72 21.21
CA GLY A 206 9.28 8.99 22.31
C GLY A 206 10.31 9.82 23.07
N VAL A 207 11.21 10.50 22.35
CA VAL A 207 12.24 11.34 22.98
C VAL A 207 11.63 12.58 23.64
N VAL A 208 10.64 13.22 23.02
CA VAL A 208 9.92 14.36 23.64
C VAL A 208 9.21 13.93 24.92
N CYS A 209 8.56 12.77 24.92
CA CYS A 209 7.95 12.19 26.11
C CYS A 209 8.99 11.89 27.21
N LEU A 210 10.17 11.38 26.85
CA LEU A 210 11.27 11.14 27.80
C LEU A 210 11.82 12.43 28.41
N ILE A 211 11.97 13.49 27.61
CA ILE A 211 12.36 14.82 28.11
C ILE A 211 11.32 15.30 29.13
N GLY A 212 10.03 15.22 28.80
CA GLY A 212 8.94 15.60 29.71
C GLY A 212 8.96 14.80 31.02
N LEU A 213 9.18 13.48 30.95
CA LEU A 213 9.19 12.61 32.12
C LEU A 213 10.41 12.83 33.03
N THR A 214 11.60 12.99 32.44
CA THR A 214 12.84 13.25 33.19
C THR A 214 12.89 14.66 33.78
N ALA A 215 12.25 15.64 33.14
CA ALA A 215 12.09 16.98 33.67
C ALA A 215 11.29 17.00 34.98
N ILE A 216 10.18 16.25 35.05
CA ILE A 216 9.36 16.16 36.27
C ILE A 216 10.10 15.46 37.41
N GLN A 217 10.86 14.42 37.10
CA GLN A 217 11.60 13.64 38.10
C GLN A 217 12.86 14.35 38.62
N TYR A 218 13.13 15.59 38.17
CA TYR A 218 14.34 16.36 38.51
C TYR A 218 15.65 15.60 38.25
N ALA A 219 15.66 14.71 37.25
CA ALA A 219 16.82 13.91 36.89
C ALA A 219 17.70 14.66 35.87
N ALA A 220 18.47 15.65 36.34
CA ALA A 220 19.31 16.52 35.50
C ALA A 220 20.18 15.76 34.47
N PRO A 221 20.98 14.73 34.82
CA PRO A 221 21.83 14.05 33.84
C PRO A 221 21.04 13.33 32.74
N ALA A 222 19.88 12.73 33.09
CA ALA A 222 19.02 12.05 32.13
C ALA A 222 18.34 13.05 31.17
N LEU A 223 17.95 14.21 31.69
CA LEU A 223 17.39 15.30 30.88
C LEU A 223 18.41 15.80 29.86
N PHE A 224 19.65 16.10 30.27
CA PHE A 224 20.70 16.53 29.34
C PHE A 224 20.97 15.48 28.24
N LEU A 225 21.04 14.20 28.62
CA LEU A 225 21.27 13.11 27.68
C LEU A 225 20.11 12.96 26.67
N SER A 226 18.85 13.11 27.12
CA SER A 226 17.69 13.06 26.23
C SER A 226 17.63 14.23 25.24
N ILE A 227 18.07 15.42 25.64
CA ILE A 227 18.18 16.58 24.74
C ILE A 227 19.28 16.36 23.70
N ILE A 228 20.45 15.85 24.12
CA ILE A 228 21.55 15.51 23.19
C ILE A 228 21.08 14.46 22.17
N LEU A 229 20.36 13.43 22.64
CA LEU A 229 19.78 12.41 21.76
C LEU A 229 18.83 13.03 20.72
N LEU A 230 17.99 13.98 21.12
CA LEU A 230 17.09 14.70 20.20
C LEU A 230 17.88 15.45 19.13
N VAL A 231 18.94 16.17 19.51
CA VAL A 231 19.80 16.91 18.56
C VAL A 231 20.46 15.95 17.56
N VAL A 232 21.07 14.86 18.05
CA VAL A 232 21.70 13.85 17.19
C VAL A 232 20.69 13.23 16.24
N MET A 233 19.47 12.94 16.72
CA MET A 233 18.41 12.39 15.90
C MET A 233 17.96 13.35 14.78
N VAL A 234 17.85 14.66 15.06
CA VAL A 234 17.56 15.68 14.04
C VAL A 234 18.67 15.73 12.98
N LEU A 235 19.93 15.76 13.40
CA LEU A 235 21.07 15.77 12.47
C LEU A 235 21.11 14.50 11.61
N TYR A 236 20.86 13.34 12.22
CA TYR A 236 20.75 12.06 11.50
C TYR A 236 19.60 12.08 10.48
N HIS A 237 18.41 12.55 10.87
CA HIS A 237 17.27 12.62 9.96
C HIS A 237 17.53 13.55 8.77
N MET A 238 18.17 14.71 9.01
CA MET A 238 18.58 15.63 7.93
C MET A 238 19.58 14.97 6.97
N SER A 239 20.59 14.28 7.50
CA SER A 239 21.59 13.55 6.71
C SER A 239 20.93 12.42 5.88
N LEU A 240 20.07 11.62 6.51
CA LEU A 240 19.35 10.54 5.86
C LEU A 240 18.45 11.05 4.74
N LYS A 241 17.70 12.13 4.98
CA LYS A 241 16.82 12.73 3.97
C LYS A 241 17.64 13.26 2.79
N SER A 242 18.73 13.98 3.06
CA SER A 242 19.61 14.49 2.00
C SER A 242 20.22 13.37 1.14
N ALA A 243 20.51 12.20 1.73
CA ALA A 243 21.05 11.06 1.00
C ALA A 243 19.99 10.29 0.20
N MET A 244 18.77 10.13 0.74
CA MET A 244 17.72 9.27 0.16
C MET A 244 16.80 9.99 -0.82
N GLU A 245 16.52 11.28 -0.62
CA GLU A 245 15.59 12.04 -1.46
C GLU A 245 15.93 12.02 -2.98
N PRO A 246 17.21 12.13 -3.42
CA PRO A 246 17.53 12.01 -4.84
C PRO A 246 17.27 10.61 -5.40
N LEU A 247 17.50 9.55 -4.61
CA LEU A 247 17.30 8.15 -5.03
C LEU A 247 15.81 7.77 -5.12
N ILE A 248 14.95 8.46 -4.37
CA ILE A 248 13.51 8.18 -4.32
C ILE A 248 12.78 8.87 -5.48
N HIS A 249 13.23 10.06 -5.89
CA HIS A 249 12.54 10.86 -6.92
C HIS A 249 13.11 10.69 -8.32
N TYR A 250 14.40 10.38 -8.44
CA TYR A 250 15.09 10.27 -9.72
C TYR A 250 15.71 8.88 -9.87
N LEU A 251 15.51 8.27 -11.03
CA LEU A 251 16.22 7.04 -11.37
C LEU A 251 17.68 7.38 -11.72
N PRO A 252 18.67 6.78 -11.05
CA PRO A 252 20.06 7.07 -11.36
C PRO A 252 20.47 6.46 -12.70
N ARG A 253 21.10 7.27 -13.57
CA ARG A 253 21.56 6.84 -14.90
C ARG A 253 22.53 5.66 -14.88
N SER A 254 23.30 5.51 -13.81
CA SER A 254 24.21 4.36 -13.65
C SER A 254 23.45 3.04 -13.56
N LEU A 255 22.28 3.06 -12.92
CA LEU A 255 21.45 1.88 -12.70
C LEU A 255 20.65 1.53 -13.97
N GLU A 256 20.24 2.54 -14.75
CA GLU A 256 19.72 2.32 -16.12
C GLU A 256 20.75 1.65 -17.03
N ALA A 257 22.01 2.11 -17.00
CA ALA A 257 23.09 1.52 -17.80
C ALA A 257 23.42 0.08 -17.37
N GLU A 258 23.39 -0.19 -16.06
CA GLU A 258 23.60 -1.52 -15.49
C GLU A 258 22.47 -2.48 -15.86
N GLU A 259 21.21 -2.05 -15.76
CA GLU A 259 20.06 -2.86 -16.18
C GLU A 259 20.09 -3.14 -17.69
N ALA A 260 20.41 -2.15 -18.52
CA ALA A 260 20.56 -2.34 -19.95
C ALA A 260 21.68 -3.35 -20.30
N ALA A 261 22.82 -3.29 -19.60
CA ALA A 261 23.91 -4.25 -19.78
C ALA A 261 23.51 -5.68 -19.36
N LEU A 262 22.76 -5.82 -18.26
CA LEU A 262 22.22 -7.11 -17.80
C LEU A 262 21.22 -7.70 -18.81
N LEU A 263 20.33 -6.87 -19.35
CA LEU A 263 19.35 -7.30 -20.37
C LEU A 263 20.04 -7.70 -21.68
N ALA A 264 21.07 -6.96 -22.11
CA ALA A 264 21.87 -7.31 -23.28
C ALA A 264 22.56 -8.69 -23.10
N GLY A 265 23.14 -8.95 -21.92
CA GLY A 265 23.75 -10.25 -21.62
C GLY A 265 22.76 -11.42 -21.56
N LEU A 266 21.50 -11.17 -21.19
CA LEU A 266 20.44 -12.18 -21.21
C LEU A 266 19.95 -12.48 -22.64
N ASN A 267 19.83 -11.46 -23.48
CA ASN A 267 19.45 -11.62 -24.90
C ASN A 267 20.50 -12.40 -25.70
N ASP A 268 21.79 -12.20 -25.39
CA ASP A 268 22.88 -13.00 -25.98
C ASP A 268 22.83 -14.48 -25.52
N ALA A 269 22.31 -14.76 -24.32
CA ALA A 269 22.18 -16.12 -23.81
C ALA A 269 20.92 -16.85 -24.33
N SER A 270 19.86 -16.12 -24.72
CA SER A 270 18.61 -16.67 -25.25
C SER A 270 18.59 -16.81 -26.79
N GLY A 271 19.63 -16.34 -27.49
CA GLY A 271 19.82 -16.54 -28.93
C GLY A 271 18.92 -15.68 -29.82
N ILE A 272 18.31 -14.62 -29.29
CA ILE A 272 17.49 -13.67 -30.08
C ILE A 272 18.39 -12.48 -30.47
N GLN A 273 19.00 -12.56 -31.65
CA GLN A 273 19.85 -11.49 -32.18
C GLN A 273 19.00 -10.27 -32.53
N THR A 274 19.24 -9.15 -31.85
CA THR A 274 18.83 -7.82 -32.34
C THR A 274 20.06 -7.15 -32.97
N PRO A 275 20.01 -6.70 -34.22
CA PRO A 275 21.16 -6.08 -34.86
C PRO A 275 21.20 -4.61 -34.45
N GLU A 276 21.99 -4.27 -33.43
CA GLU A 276 22.72 -2.99 -33.28
C GLU A 276 23.11 -2.73 -31.83
N SER A 277 24.41 -2.87 -31.53
CA SER A 277 25.19 -1.89 -30.75
C SER A 277 26.61 -2.42 -30.54
N LYS A 278 27.42 -2.36 -31.62
CA LYS A 278 28.87 -2.45 -31.48
C LYS A 278 29.38 -1.15 -30.88
N GLY A 279 29.59 -1.18 -29.57
CA GLY A 279 30.49 -0.28 -28.89
C GLY A 279 30.01 0.07 -27.50
N LEU A 280 30.59 -0.56 -26.47
CA LEU A 280 30.97 0.15 -25.27
C LEU A 280 32.09 -0.60 -24.51
N THR A 281 32.97 0.21 -23.94
CA THR A 281 34.33 -0.04 -23.44
C THR A 281 34.42 -0.75 -22.07
N SER A 282 35.48 -1.55 -21.89
CA SER A 282 36.25 -1.92 -20.67
C SER A 282 35.56 -2.29 -19.34
N TYR A 283 34.29 -1.97 -19.13
CA TYR A 283 33.52 -2.29 -17.92
C TYR A 283 33.01 -3.74 -17.93
N GLU A 284 32.77 -4.31 -19.12
CA GLU A 284 32.29 -5.69 -19.33
C GLU A 284 33.22 -6.77 -18.75
N ARG A 285 34.52 -6.49 -18.58
CA ARG A 285 35.48 -7.45 -18.01
C ARG A 285 35.48 -7.46 -16.47
N SER A 286 35.01 -6.39 -15.82
CA SER A 286 34.88 -6.34 -14.35
C SER A 286 33.61 -7.06 -13.87
N VAL A 287 32.52 -6.99 -14.64
CA VAL A 287 31.22 -7.57 -14.26
C VAL A 287 31.23 -9.10 -14.37
N ASN A 288 31.90 -9.66 -15.38
CA ASN A 288 32.00 -11.12 -15.55
C ASN A 288 32.76 -11.84 -14.41
N GLY A 289 33.59 -11.11 -13.64
CA GLY A 289 34.24 -11.64 -12.43
C GLY A 289 33.31 -11.73 -11.21
N ALA A 290 32.21 -10.97 -11.18
CA ALA A 290 31.25 -10.92 -10.08
C ALA A 290 30.04 -11.86 -10.28
N VAL A 291 29.77 -12.27 -11.53
CA VAL A 291 28.60 -13.09 -11.88
C VAL A 291 28.70 -14.53 -11.36
N ASN A 292 29.90 -15.03 -11.05
CA ASN A 292 30.13 -16.43 -10.68
C ASN A 292 30.46 -16.68 -9.20
N GLN A 293 29.91 -15.89 -8.26
CA GLN A 293 29.98 -16.25 -6.84
C GLN A 293 28.77 -17.09 -6.42
N LYS A 294 28.95 -18.41 -6.42
CA LYS A 294 28.12 -19.36 -5.67
C LYS A 294 28.06 -18.93 -4.21
N HIS A 295 27.03 -18.21 -3.82
CA HIS A 295 26.79 -17.86 -2.43
C HIS A 295 26.34 -19.13 -1.69
N GLY A 296 27.31 -19.82 -1.06
CA GLY A 296 27.00 -20.86 -0.07
C GLY A 296 26.06 -20.31 1.00
N LYS A 297 25.19 -21.16 1.57
CA LYS A 297 24.17 -20.79 2.57
C LYS A 297 24.76 -19.85 3.63
N VAL A 298 24.47 -18.56 3.50
CA VAL A 298 24.96 -17.53 4.42
C VAL A 298 24.08 -17.55 5.65
N SER A 299 24.67 -17.59 6.85
CA SER A 299 23.92 -17.49 8.11
C SER A 299 23.06 -16.22 8.12
N LEU A 300 21.80 -16.34 8.57
CA LEU A 300 20.82 -15.24 8.61
C LEU A 300 21.36 -13.99 9.31
N PHE A 301 22.20 -14.17 10.34
CA PHE A 301 22.80 -13.09 11.10
C PHE A 301 23.83 -12.28 10.29
N LYS A 302 24.63 -12.96 9.46
CA LYS A 302 25.59 -12.31 8.56
C LYS A 302 24.88 -11.56 7.44
N ARG A 303 23.75 -12.09 6.97
CA ARG A 303 22.87 -11.39 6.02
C ARG A 303 22.27 -10.11 6.63
N TRP A 304 21.89 -10.18 7.91
CA TRP A 304 21.30 -9.05 8.64
C TRP A 304 22.32 -7.95 8.98
N LEU A 305 23.53 -8.31 9.41
CA LEU A 305 24.59 -7.35 9.78
C LEU A 305 25.26 -6.66 8.58
N ARG A 306 25.16 -7.22 7.37
CA ARG A 306 25.79 -6.69 6.16
C ARG A 306 24.75 -6.43 5.06
N PRO A 307 23.81 -5.49 5.28
CA PRO A 307 22.82 -5.14 4.27
C PRO A 307 23.48 -4.51 3.03
N ASP A 308 24.67 -3.91 3.18
CA ASP A 308 25.49 -3.35 2.09
C ASP A 308 25.82 -4.37 1.00
N ILE A 309 26.04 -5.64 1.36
CA ILE A 309 26.38 -6.70 0.40
C ILE A 309 25.11 -7.43 -0.07
N TYR A 310 24.21 -7.77 0.87
CA TYR A 310 23.12 -8.71 0.59
C TYR A 310 21.78 -8.05 0.25
N CYS A 311 21.63 -6.76 0.50
CA CYS A 311 20.47 -5.96 0.10
C CYS A 311 20.82 -4.93 -0.98
N ASN A 312 21.96 -5.10 -1.66
CA ASN A 312 22.31 -4.29 -2.83
C ASN A 312 21.38 -4.60 -4.02
N TYR A 313 21.29 -3.66 -4.97
CA TYR A 313 20.53 -3.79 -6.20
C TYR A 313 20.83 -5.12 -6.92
N ASP A 314 22.10 -5.47 -7.13
CA ASP A 314 22.50 -6.73 -7.79
C ASP A 314 21.99 -7.99 -7.08
N ALA A 315 22.02 -7.99 -5.75
CA ALA A 315 21.58 -9.12 -4.95
C ALA A 315 20.06 -9.25 -5.00
N MET A 316 19.35 -8.13 -4.93
CA MET A 316 17.89 -8.05 -5.06
C MET A 316 17.44 -8.43 -6.47
N ARG A 317 18.14 -7.96 -7.51
CA ARG A 317 17.80 -8.21 -8.92
C ARG A 317 17.84 -9.68 -9.28
N LYS A 318 18.74 -10.45 -8.67
CA LYS A 318 18.84 -11.92 -8.80
C LYS A 318 17.70 -12.69 -8.15
N LEU A 319 16.99 -12.09 -7.19
CA LEU A 319 15.82 -12.71 -6.55
C LEU A 319 14.56 -12.53 -7.40
N ILE A 320 14.58 -11.56 -8.30
CA ILE A 320 13.46 -11.29 -9.20
C ILE A 320 13.53 -12.32 -10.33
N PRO A 321 12.46 -13.11 -10.56
CA PRO A 321 12.40 -14.05 -11.69
C PRO A 321 12.71 -13.33 -13.01
N HIS A 322 13.55 -13.93 -13.85
CA HIS A 322 13.91 -13.36 -15.15
C HIS A 322 12.92 -13.72 -16.26
N ASP A 323 11.96 -14.62 -15.98
CA ASP A 323 10.83 -14.99 -16.84
C ASP A 323 9.72 -13.93 -16.81
N PHE A 324 10.07 -12.66 -16.95
CA PHE A 324 9.06 -11.67 -17.22
C PHE A 324 8.54 -11.91 -18.64
N VAL A 325 7.23 -12.06 -18.78
CA VAL A 325 6.60 -11.91 -20.08
C VAL A 325 6.89 -10.48 -20.51
N ASP A 326 7.73 -10.29 -21.52
CA ASP A 326 7.93 -8.99 -22.13
C ASP A 326 6.54 -8.42 -22.43
N ILE A 327 6.24 -7.26 -21.85
CA ILE A 327 4.96 -6.60 -22.04
C ILE A 327 4.95 -6.07 -23.47
N HIS A 328 4.40 -6.88 -24.38
CA HIS A 328 4.27 -6.53 -25.78
C HIS A 328 3.04 -5.67 -25.95
N TYR A 329 3.26 -4.37 -26.15
CA TYR A 329 2.20 -3.46 -26.54
C TYR A 329 1.88 -3.65 -28.02
N THR A 330 0.61 -3.66 -28.36
CA THR A 330 0.22 -3.55 -29.76
C THR A 330 0.65 -2.17 -30.30
N PRO A 331 0.95 -2.04 -31.61
CA PRO A 331 1.35 -0.75 -32.19
C PRO A 331 0.28 0.33 -31.97
N GLU A 332 -1.00 -0.05 -31.89
CA GLU A 332 -2.11 0.84 -31.58
C GLU A 332 -2.07 1.32 -30.12
N GLN A 333 -1.86 0.41 -29.16
CA GLN A 333 -1.71 0.75 -27.74
C GLN A 333 -0.55 1.73 -27.52
N ALA A 334 0.60 1.48 -28.15
CA ALA A 334 1.77 2.36 -28.02
C ALA A 334 1.52 3.77 -28.59
N ARG A 335 0.78 3.89 -29.70
CA ARG A 335 0.43 5.17 -30.33
C ARG A 335 -0.57 5.97 -29.47
N ASP A 336 -1.55 5.27 -28.92
CA ASP A 336 -2.70 5.91 -28.27
C ASP A 336 -2.58 5.96 -26.74
N ALA A 337 -1.50 5.44 -26.15
CA ALA A 337 -1.26 5.34 -24.70
C ALA A 337 -1.44 6.65 -23.92
N PHE A 338 -1.12 7.80 -24.54
CA PHE A 338 -1.21 9.12 -23.90
C PHE A 338 -2.46 9.91 -24.33
N GLN A 339 -3.32 9.33 -25.16
CA GLN A 339 -4.56 9.97 -25.57
C GLN A 339 -5.61 9.84 -24.46
N HIS A 340 -6.52 10.82 -24.40
CA HIS A 340 -7.61 10.77 -23.43
C HIS A 340 -8.57 9.63 -23.79
N PRO A 341 -9.14 8.89 -22.82
CA PRO A 341 -10.07 7.77 -23.09
C PRO A 341 -11.20 8.14 -24.05
N SER A 342 -11.71 9.39 -23.99
CA SER A 342 -12.73 9.87 -24.92
C SER A 342 -12.34 9.84 -26.42
N VAL A 343 -11.05 9.68 -26.74
CA VAL A 343 -10.54 9.56 -28.11
C VAL A 343 -10.36 8.09 -28.51
N THR A 344 -9.94 7.24 -27.57
CA THR A 344 -9.57 5.84 -27.81
C THR A 344 -10.71 4.86 -27.50
N ASP A 345 -11.69 5.26 -26.68
CA ASP A 345 -12.77 4.40 -26.21
C ASP A 345 -13.64 3.91 -27.38
N THR A 346 -13.70 2.59 -27.55
CA THR A 346 -14.58 1.95 -28.54
C THR A 346 -16.03 1.98 -28.08
N VAL A 347 -16.96 1.86 -29.03
CA VAL A 347 -18.40 1.78 -28.74
C VAL A 347 -18.68 0.60 -27.80
N PRO A 348 -19.36 0.81 -26.66
CA PRO A 348 -19.57 -0.25 -25.68
C PRO A 348 -20.51 -1.34 -26.22
N LEU A 349 -20.08 -2.60 -26.08
CA LEU A 349 -20.88 -3.78 -26.44
C LEU A 349 -22.10 -3.92 -25.53
N LEU A 350 -23.30 -4.01 -26.11
CA LEU A 350 -24.52 -4.31 -25.37
C LEU A 350 -24.60 -5.82 -25.10
N TRP A 351 -24.64 -6.20 -23.83
CA TRP A 351 -24.66 -7.59 -23.41
C TRP A 351 -26.01 -7.94 -22.77
N VAL A 352 -26.79 -8.78 -23.45
CA VAL A 352 -28.15 -9.16 -23.07
C VAL A 352 -28.21 -10.66 -22.77
N PRO A 353 -29.00 -11.12 -21.78
CA PRO A 353 -29.20 -12.53 -21.55
C PRO A 353 -30.02 -13.19 -22.67
N ARG A 354 -29.62 -14.39 -23.09
CA ARG A 354 -30.36 -15.23 -24.03
C ARG A 354 -31.68 -15.71 -23.42
N ASP A 355 -32.75 -15.58 -24.19
CA ASP A 355 -34.08 -16.09 -23.87
C ASP A 355 -34.37 -17.42 -24.60
N GLU A 356 -35.28 -18.22 -24.06
CA GLU A 356 -35.71 -19.47 -24.70
C GLU A 356 -36.57 -19.23 -25.95
N MET A 357 -37.26 -18.08 -26.01
CA MET A 357 -38.18 -17.74 -27.10
C MET A 357 -37.47 -17.14 -28.33
N GLY A 358 -36.15 -16.88 -28.25
CA GLY A 358 -35.33 -16.38 -29.34
C GLY A 358 -35.48 -14.88 -29.64
N VAL A 359 -36.17 -14.13 -28.79
CA VAL A 359 -36.34 -12.68 -28.92
C VAL A 359 -34.99 -11.96 -28.78
N SER A 360 -34.12 -12.41 -27.87
CA SER A 360 -32.76 -11.86 -27.69
C SER A 360 -31.97 -11.93 -28.98
N ARG A 361 -32.06 -13.06 -29.69
CA ARG A 361 -31.34 -13.29 -30.94
C ARG A 361 -31.86 -12.40 -32.06
N GLN A 362 -33.18 -12.21 -32.14
CA GLN A 362 -33.80 -11.29 -33.09
C GLN A 362 -33.38 -9.83 -32.80
N GLU A 363 -33.42 -9.41 -31.54
CA GLU A 363 -33.00 -8.07 -31.13
C GLU A 363 -31.51 -7.81 -31.40
N CYS A 364 -30.65 -8.81 -31.17
CA CYS A 364 -29.24 -8.73 -31.56
C CYS A 364 -29.11 -8.52 -33.07
N LEU A 365 -29.82 -9.29 -33.91
CA LEU A 365 -29.75 -9.15 -35.36
C LEU A 365 -30.23 -7.77 -35.87
N HIS A 366 -31.26 -7.21 -35.25
CA HIS A 366 -31.78 -5.89 -35.61
C HIS A 366 -30.84 -4.76 -35.15
N THR A 367 -30.39 -4.82 -33.90
CA THR A 367 -29.66 -3.75 -33.23
C THR A 367 -28.19 -3.70 -33.61
N ASN A 368 -27.58 -4.84 -33.98
CA ASN A 368 -26.17 -4.91 -34.42
C ASN A 368 -25.87 -4.08 -35.68
N LYS A 369 -26.90 -3.58 -36.37
CA LYS A 369 -26.77 -2.59 -37.46
C LYS A 369 -26.37 -1.19 -36.96
N VAL A 370 -26.69 -0.86 -35.71
CA VAL A 370 -26.48 0.45 -35.10
C VAL A 370 -25.40 0.39 -34.02
N THR A 371 -25.50 -0.58 -33.10
CA THR A 371 -24.59 -0.72 -31.96
C THR A 371 -24.28 -2.21 -31.76
N PRO A 372 -23.01 -2.58 -31.51
CA PRO A 372 -22.66 -3.97 -31.27
C PRO A 372 -23.44 -4.55 -30.08
N MET A 373 -24.07 -5.71 -30.29
CA MET A 373 -24.92 -6.39 -29.31
C MET A 373 -24.72 -7.89 -29.37
N THR A 374 -24.65 -8.55 -28.21
CA THR A 374 -24.50 -10.01 -28.11
C THR A 374 -25.36 -10.60 -27.01
N ASP A 375 -25.84 -11.83 -27.23
CA ASP A 375 -26.58 -12.64 -26.27
C ASP A 375 -25.77 -13.83 -25.71
N GLU A 376 -24.48 -13.89 -26.01
CA GLU A 376 -23.62 -15.02 -25.65
C GLU A 376 -23.19 -14.99 -24.18
N GLY A 377 -23.07 -16.18 -23.57
CA GLY A 377 -22.53 -16.36 -22.21
C GLY A 377 -23.50 -16.08 -21.06
N ALA A 378 -24.68 -15.46 -21.29
CA ALA A 378 -25.69 -15.23 -20.25
C ALA A 378 -27.07 -15.72 -20.69
N TYR A 379 -27.88 -16.24 -19.77
CA TYR A 379 -29.22 -16.79 -20.06
C TYR A 379 -30.17 -16.58 -18.87
N PHE A 380 -31.47 -16.74 -19.11
CA PHE A 380 -32.47 -16.75 -18.04
C PHE A 380 -32.64 -18.16 -17.47
N ASN A 381 -32.73 -18.28 -16.14
CA ASN A 381 -33.16 -19.52 -15.50
C ASN A 381 -34.69 -19.65 -15.52
N GLU A 382 -35.21 -20.84 -15.15
CA GLU A 382 -36.65 -21.13 -15.04
C GLU A 382 -37.43 -20.16 -14.14
N LYS A 383 -36.74 -19.43 -13.24
CA LYS A 383 -37.33 -18.44 -12.33
C LYS A 383 -37.25 -17.01 -12.88
N GLY A 384 -36.87 -16.83 -14.15
CA GLY A 384 -36.72 -15.52 -14.80
C GLY A 384 -35.53 -14.70 -14.29
N LYS A 385 -34.57 -15.32 -13.59
CA LYS A 385 -33.35 -14.63 -13.14
C LYS A 385 -32.22 -14.86 -14.12
N ILE A 386 -31.43 -13.81 -14.30
CA ILE A 386 -30.24 -13.83 -15.16
C ILE A 386 -29.15 -14.68 -14.49
N VAL A 387 -28.59 -15.61 -15.26
CA VAL A 387 -27.43 -16.41 -14.89
C VAL A 387 -26.39 -16.22 -15.97
N TRP A 388 -25.16 -15.94 -15.55
CA TRP A 388 -23.99 -15.90 -16.42
C TRP A 388 -23.20 -17.21 -16.25
N ASN A 389 -22.75 -17.81 -17.36
CA ASN A 389 -21.97 -19.03 -17.34
C ASN A 389 -20.59 -18.75 -16.75
N ARG A 390 -20.34 -19.27 -15.54
CA ARG A 390 -19.07 -19.07 -14.81
C ARG A 390 -18.05 -20.18 -15.10
N GLU A 391 -18.49 -21.29 -15.67
CA GLU A 391 -17.72 -22.53 -15.78
C GLU A 391 -17.20 -22.80 -17.19
N SER A 392 -17.69 -22.07 -18.21
CA SER A 392 -17.12 -22.15 -19.55
C SER A 392 -15.75 -21.45 -19.59
N ASP A 393 -14.74 -22.13 -20.13
CA ASP A 393 -13.39 -21.57 -20.42
C ASP A 393 -13.44 -20.42 -21.47
N GLU A 394 -14.59 -20.16 -22.06
CA GLU A 394 -14.82 -19.06 -22.99
C GLU A 394 -14.82 -17.71 -22.27
N ARG A 395 -13.93 -16.81 -22.72
CA ARG A 395 -13.87 -15.44 -22.21
C ARG A 395 -15.20 -14.74 -22.50
N PRO A 396 -15.75 -13.97 -21.54
CA PRO A 396 -17.00 -13.26 -21.76
C PRO A 396 -16.83 -12.21 -22.86
N PRO A 397 -17.91 -11.85 -23.56
CA PRO A 397 -17.83 -10.98 -24.72
C PRO A 397 -17.38 -9.54 -24.40
N ILE A 398 -17.42 -9.15 -23.12
CA ILE A 398 -16.94 -7.86 -22.62
C ILE A 398 -15.54 -7.94 -22.00
N TYR A 399 -14.81 -9.04 -22.21
CA TYR A 399 -13.46 -9.20 -21.69
C TYR A 399 -12.49 -8.25 -22.40
N GLU A 400 -11.79 -7.47 -21.61
CA GLU A 400 -10.68 -6.62 -22.05
C GLU A 400 -9.41 -7.11 -21.36
N GLU A 401 -8.33 -7.26 -22.14
CA GLU A 401 -7.04 -7.62 -21.57
C GLU A 401 -6.50 -6.46 -20.74
N LYS A 402 -6.06 -6.74 -19.51
CA LYS A 402 -5.50 -5.72 -18.64
C LYS A 402 -4.15 -5.28 -19.21
N VAL A 403 -4.10 -4.04 -19.69
CA VAL A 403 -2.83 -3.41 -20.09
C VAL A 403 -2.04 -3.07 -18.83
N TYR A 404 -0.85 -3.64 -18.71
CA TYR A 404 0.13 -3.27 -17.69
C TYR A 404 1.00 -2.15 -18.27
N TYR A 405 1.11 -1.02 -17.55
CA TYR A 405 1.89 0.15 -17.96
C TYR A 405 3.17 0.30 -17.15
#